data_AF-A0A7Y3HD37-F1
#
_entry.id   AF-A0A7Y3HD37-F1
#
_cell.length_a   1.000
_cell.length_b   1.000
_cell.length_c   1.000
_cell.angle_alpha   90.00
_cell.angle_beta   90.00
_cell.angle_gamma   90.00
#
_symmetry.space_group_name_H-M   'P 1'
#
loop_
_entity.id
_entity.type
_entity.pdbx_description
1 polymer ?
#
loop_
_entity_poly.entity_id
_entity_poly.type
_entity_poly.pdbx_seq_one_letter_code
_entity_poly.pdbx_strand_id
1 'polypeptide(L)' 'TVFAVGKSIINRDSRHNIGELMLEFGGGGHRNAGTCQVSHEDAERVLGEITSRLQ' A
#
# COMPACT_ATOMS: atom_id res chain seq x y z
N THR A 1 6.81 11.87 0.39
CA THR A 1 6.79 10.80 -0.62
C THR A 1 5.41 10.21 -0.73
N VAL A 2 4.94 9.88 -1.93
CA VAL A 2 3.65 9.23 -2.14
C VAL A 2 3.90 7.78 -2.55
N PHE A 3 3.22 6.85 -1.89
CA PHE A 3 3.17 5.45 -2.32
C PHE A 3 1.82 5.16 -2.96
N ALA A 4 1.85 4.41 -4.06
CA ALA A 4 0.67 3.90 -4.73
C ALA A 4 0.82 2.39 -4.87
N VAL A 5 -0.18 1.65 -4.39
CA VAL A 5 -0.21 0.19 -4.42
C VAL A 5 -1.45 -0.26 -5.19
N GLY A 6 -1.29 -1.25 -6.06
CA GLY A 6 -2.36 -1.79 -6.87
C GLY A 6 -2.19 -3.28 -7.13
N LYS A 7 -3.30 -4.00 -7.27
CA LYS A 7 -3.29 -5.40 -7.66
C LYS A 7 -3.06 -5.55 -9.17
N SER A 8 -2.43 -6.65 -9.56
CA SER A 8 -2.29 -6.99 -10.98
C SER A 8 -3.65 -7.29 -11.60
N ILE A 9 -3.88 -6.77 -12.80
CA ILE A 9 -5.09 -7.03 -13.59
C ILE A 9 -5.02 -8.37 -14.33
N ILE A 10 -3.82 -8.94 -14.48
CA ILE A 10 -3.55 -10.21 -15.16
C ILE A 10 -3.50 -11.35 -14.13
N ASN A 11 -2.75 -11.19 -13.05
CA ASN A 11 -2.73 -12.14 -11.93
C ASN A 11 -3.54 -11.56 -10.76
N ARG A 12 -4.73 -12.12 -10.54
CA ARG A 12 -5.70 -11.61 -9.55
C ARG A 12 -5.73 -12.43 -8.26
N ASP A 13 -4.70 -13.23 -7.99
CA ASP A 13 -4.67 -14.14 -6.83
C ASP A 13 -4.46 -13.41 -5.50
N SER A 14 -4.02 -12.14 -5.53
CA SER A 14 -3.81 -11.33 -4.32
C SER A 14 -5.10 -11.11 -3.54
N ARG A 15 -5.13 -11.67 -2.32
CA ARG A 15 -6.28 -11.56 -1.39
C ARG A 15 -6.22 -10.32 -0.48
N HIS A 16 -5.10 -9.60 -0.46
CA HIS A 16 -4.89 -8.42 0.37
C HIS A 16 -5.96 -7.34 0.13
N ASN A 17 -6.36 -6.61 1.18
CA ASN A 17 -7.18 -5.41 1.03
C ASN A 17 -6.25 -4.19 1.00
N ILE A 18 -6.01 -3.64 -0.18
CA ILE A 18 -5.05 -2.55 -0.35
C ILE A 18 -5.54 -1.25 0.32
N GLY A 19 -6.84 -0.96 0.24
CA GLY A 19 -7.42 0.24 0.85
C GLY A 19 -7.28 0.24 2.37
N GLU A 20 -7.59 -0.89 3.02
CA GLU A 20 -7.38 -1.05 4.48
C GLU A 20 -5.91 -0.91 4.87
N LEU A 21 -5.01 -1.56 4.12
CA LEU A 21 -3.57 -1.44 4.37
C LEU A 21 -3.10 0.02 4.28
N MET A 22 -3.51 0.75 3.25
CA MET A 22 -3.10 2.15 3.07
C MET A 22 -3.74 3.10 4.09
N LEU A 23 -4.95 2.79 4.61
CA LEU A 23 -5.60 3.56 5.68
C LEU A 23 -4.77 3.57 6.97
N GLU A 24 -4.11 2.46 7.30
CA GLU A 24 -3.24 2.37 8.48
C GLU A 24 -2.04 3.32 8.42
N PHE A 25 -1.61 3.72 7.22
CA PHE A 25 -0.54 4.70 6.98
C PHE A 25 -1.07 6.12 6.70
N GLY A 26 -2.31 6.42 7.11
CA GLY A 26 -2.93 7.75 6.90
C GLY A 26 -3.34 8.03 5.45
N GLY A 27 -3.38 6.99 4.62
CA GLY A 27 -3.81 7.05 3.23
C GLY A 27 -5.27 6.65 3.03
N GLY A 28 -5.56 6.02 1.90
CA GLY A 28 -6.89 5.51 1.58
C GLY A 28 -6.95 4.75 0.26
N GLY A 29 -8.12 4.21 -0.06
CA GLY A 29 -8.34 3.50 -1.32
C GLY A 29 -9.50 2.51 -1.27
N HIS A 30 -9.45 1.55 -2.18
CA HIS A 30 -10.39 0.44 -2.30
C HIS A 30 -9.66 -0.90 -2.18
N ARG A 31 -10.41 -2.01 -2.17
CA ARG A 31 -9.85 -3.37 -2.06
C ARG A 31 -8.69 -3.67 -3.01
N ASN A 32 -8.68 -3.08 -4.20
CA ASN A 32 -7.71 -3.40 -5.26
C ASN A 32 -6.61 -2.35 -5.47
N ALA A 33 -6.73 -1.15 -4.90
CA ALA A 33 -5.76 -0.07 -5.08
C ALA A 33 -5.89 0.98 -3.97
N GLY A 34 -4.78 1.60 -3.61
CA GLY A 34 -4.76 2.67 -2.62
C GLY A 34 -3.46 3.47 -2.67
N THR A 35 -3.46 4.58 -1.97
CA THR A 35 -2.31 5.47 -1.84
C THR A 35 -2.14 5.93 -0.39
N CYS A 36 -0.90 6.24 -0.01
CA CYS A 36 -0.62 6.98 1.22
C CYS A 36 0.49 8.00 0.97
N GLN A 37 0.50 9.06 1.77
CA GLN A 37 1.52 10.09 1.72
C GLN A 37 2.28 10.10 3.05
N VAL A 38 3.60 10.00 2.95
CA VAL A 38 4.50 9.98 4.11
C VAL A 38 5.56 11.06 3.99
N SER A 39 6.19 11.41 5.12
CA SER A 39 7.38 12.26 5.13
C SER A 39 8.51 11.61 4.31
N HIS A 40 9.48 12.41 3.86
CA HIS A 40 10.61 11.85 3.10
C HIS A 40 11.53 11.01 3.99
N GLU A 41 11.73 11.44 5.24
CA GLU A 41 12.51 10.75 6.27
C GLU A 41 11.96 9.35 6.62
N ASP A 42 10.64 9.15 6.58
CA ASP A 42 10.02 7.85 6.88
C ASP A 42 9.85 6.93 5.66
N ALA A 43 10.20 7.39 4.46
CA ALA A 43 9.85 6.69 3.22
C ALA A 43 10.40 5.26 3.16
N GLU A 44 11.68 5.06 3.51
CA GLU A 44 12.29 3.72 3.47
C GLU A 44 11.68 2.78 4.51
N ARG A 45 11.46 3.27 5.73
CA ARG A 45 10.83 2.51 6.81
C ARG A 45 9.42 2.06 6.41
N VAL A 46 8.59 3.00 5.97
CA VAL A 46 7.20 2.71 5.59
C VAL A 46 7.13 1.80 4.36
N LEU A 47 8.02 1.96 3.38
CA LEU A 47 8.10 1.03 2.24
C LEU A 47 8.41 -0.40 2.70
N GLY A 48 9.32 -0.57 3.64
CA GLY A 48 9.63 -1.88 4.23
C GLY A 48 8.43 -2.50 4.96
N GLU A 49 7.73 -1.70 5.77
CA GLU A 49 6.52 -2.14 6.47
C GLU A 49 5.39 -2.53 5.49
N ILE A 50 5.15 -1.74 4.44
CA ILE A 50 4.13 -2.03 3.42
C ILE A 50 4.47 -3.32 2.68
N THR A 51 5.71 -3.46 2.20
CA THR A 51 6.12 -4.63 1.41
C THR A 51 6.09 -5.92 2.25
N SER A 52 6.55 -5.88 3.50
CA SER A 52 6.49 -7.03 4.41
C SER A 52 5.06 -7.54 4.66
N ARG A 53 4.04 -6.68 4.57
CA ARG A 53 2.63 -7.06 4.72
C ARG A 53 1.97 -7.57 3.44
N LEU A 54 2.64 -7.42 2.30
CA LEU A 54 2.15 -7.84 0.99
C LEU A 54 2.83 -9.12 0.47
N GLN A 55 3.86 -9.60 1.17
CA GLN A 55 4.56 -10.86 0.89
C GLN A 55 3.77 -12.09 1.32
#